data_AF-A0A8J3PX51-F1
#
_entry.id   AF-A0A8J3PX51-F1
#
_cell.length_a   1.000
_cell.length_b   1.000
_cell.length_c   1.000
_cell.angle_alpha   90.00
_cell.angle_beta   90.00
_cell.angle_gamma   90.00
#
_symmetry.space_group_name_H-M   'P 1'
#
loop_
_entity.id
_entity.type
_entity.pdbx_description
1 polymer ?
#
loop_
_entity_poly.entity_id
_entity_poly.type
_entity_poly.pdbx_seq_one_letter_code
_entity_poly.pdbx_strand_id
1 'polypeptide(L)'
;MTEKKITSIGRCYACKRTFAFDPGTVMMFSIDPETGLIPGMTVFGGMREPTPEALARAVDMPICPDCVSKAKKFLEAEDPFAGWKRWPTDER
;
A
#
# COMPACT_ATOMS: atom_id res chain seq x y z
N MET A 1 4.19 -18.08 -29.28
CA MET A 1 5.18 -17.00 -29.06
C MET A 1 5.38 -16.89 -27.56
N THR A 2 6.54 -17.29 -27.04
CA THR A 2 6.80 -17.28 -25.59
C THR A 2 7.34 -15.90 -25.25
N GLU A 3 6.44 -14.96 -24.97
CA GLU A 3 6.80 -13.65 -24.44
C GLU A 3 7.62 -13.87 -23.15
N LYS A 4 8.92 -13.60 -23.23
CA LYS A 4 9.78 -13.51 -22.05
C LYS A 4 9.23 -12.38 -21.19
N LYS A 5 8.38 -12.71 -20.22
CA LYS A 5 7.97 -11.77 -19.17
C LYS A 5 9.25 -11.24 -18.53
N ILE A 6 9.49 -9.94 -18.64
CA ILE A 6 10.68 -9.31 -18.07
C ILE A 6 10.46 -9.27 -16.56
N THR A 7 10.85 -10.35 -15.89
CA THR A 7 10.71 -10.46 -14.44
C THR A 7 11.87 -9.73 -13.78
N SER A 8 11.59 -8.58 -13.22
CA SER A 8 12.46 -7.86 -12.30
C SER A 8 12.36 -8.47 -10.90
N ILE A 9 13.45 -8.44 -10.14
CA ILE A 9 13.47 -8.88 -8.75
C ILE A 9 13.51 -7.64 -7.87
N GLY A 10 12.60 -7.53 -6.91
CA GLY A 10 12.64 -6.45 -5.94
C GLY A 10 11.91 -6.82 -4.65
N ARG A 11 11.87 -5.87 -3.72
CA ARG A 11 11.40 -6.08 -2.37
C ARG A 11 10.06 -5.39 -2.16
N CYS A 12 9.07 -6.14 -1.68
CA CYS A 12 7.74 -5.59 -1.40
C CYS A 12 7.84 -4.50 -0.34
N TYR A 13 7.30 -3.32 -0.63
CA TYR A 13 7.29 -2.22 0.32
C TYR A 13 6.60 -2.57 1.65
N ALA A 14 5.46 -3.28 1.59
CA ALA A 14 4.63 -3.58 2.76
C ALA A 14 5.18 -4.72 3.63
N CYS A 15 5.41 -5.91 3.05
CA CYS A 15 5.86 -7.08 3.81
C CYS A 15 7.37 -7.32 3.78
N LYS A 16 8.13 -6.48 3.07
CA LYS A 16 9.59 -6.57 2.93
C LYS A 16 10.10 -7.90 2.34
N ARG A 17 9.23 -8.74 1.77
CA ARG A 17 9.61 -9.98 1.06
C ARG A 17 10.17 -9.67 -0.32
N THR A 18 11.22 -10.37 -0.74
CA THR A 18 11.73 -10.32 -2.11
C THR A 18 10.85 -11.17 -3.01
N PHE A 19 10.47 -10.65 -4.16
CA PHE A 19 9.66 -11.36 -5.15
C PHE A 19 10.04 -10.95 -6.57
N ALA A 20 9.82 -11.85 -7.52
CA ALA A 20 9.91 -11.55 -8.93
C ALA A 20 8.59 -10.94 -9.40
N PHE A 21 8.65 -9.86 -10.15
CA PHE A 21 7.50 -9.17 -10.70
C PHE A 21 7.80 -8.57 -12.06
N ASP A 22 6.77 -8.33 -12.83
CA ASP A 22 6.87 -7.60 -14.08
C ASP A 22 6.61 -6.11 -13.79
N PRO A 23 7.56 -5.21 -14.09
CA PRO A 23 7.46 -3.79 -13.75
C PRO A 23 6.33 -3.06 -14.49
N GLY A 24 5.82 -3.62 -15.60
CA GLY A 24 4.69 -3.06 -16.34
C GLY A 24 3.32 -3.41 -15.75
N THR A 25 3.25 -4.39 -14.84
CA THR A 25 1.99 -4.89 -14.27
C THR A 25 1.93 -4.85 -12.75
N VAL A 26 3.08 -4.78 -12.07
CA VAL A 26 3.11 -4.66 -10.61
C VAL A 26 2.58 -3.30 -10.17
N MET A 27 1.87 -3.29 -9.04
CA MET A 27 1.50 -2.05 -8.40
C MET A 27 2.74 -1.42 -7.76
N MET A 28 3.05 -0.19 -8.18
CA MET A 28 4.13 0.62 -7.60
C MET A 28 3.55 1.77 -6.79
N PHE A 29 4.20 2.08 -5.67
CA PHE A 29 3.86 3.21 -4.82
C PHE A 29 5.08 4.10 -4.68
N SER A 30 4.90 5.39 -4.96
CA SER A 30 5.91 6.40 -4.70
C SER A 30 5.99 6.66 -3.20
N ILE A 31 7.16 6.40 -2.63
CA ILE A 31 7.44 6.55 -1.20
C ILE A 31 8.64 7.46 -1.05
N ASP A 32 8.54 8.43 -0.15
CA ASP A 32 9.69 9.22 0.28
C ASP A 32 10.59 8.36 1.18
N PRO A 33 11.87 8.13 0.80
CA PRO A 33 12.75 7.23 1.54
C PRO A 33 13.19 7.79 2.90
N GLU A 34 13.10 9.10 3.11
CA GLU A 34 13.47 9.72 4.39
C GLU A 34 12.41 9.47 5.46
N THR A 35 11.14 9.66 5.11
CA THR A 35 10.01 9.44 6.02
C THR A 35 9.50 8.00 6.00
N GLY A 36 9.78 7.26 4.91
CA GLY A 36 9.20 5.96 4.66
C GLY A 36 7.68 6.03 4.48
N LEU A 37 7.16 7.14 3.98
CA LEU A 37 5.72 7.37 3.77
C LEU A 37 5.47 7.85 2.35
N ILE A 38 4.20 7.81 1.91
CA ILE A 38 3.80 8.42 0.64
C ILE A 38 4.07 9.94 0.75
N PRO A 39 4.60 10.60 -0.28
CA PRO A 39 4.77 12.05 -0.26
C PRO A 39 3.48 12.76 0.16
N GLY A 40 3.58 13.63 1.16
CA GLY A 40 2.42 14.35 1.72
C GLY A 40 1.67 13.60 2.82
N MET A 41 1.97 12.32 3.08
CA MET A 41 1.43 11.61 4.23
C MET A 41 2.16 12.04 5.51
N THR A 42 1.38 12.40 6.53
CA THR A 42 1.89 12.72 7.87
C THR A 42 1.95 11.47 8.73
N VAL A 43 2.79 11.47 9.77
CA VAL A 43 2.93 10.35 10.71
C VAL A 43 1.61 9.98 11.40
N PHE A 44 0.70 10.95 11.57
CA PHE A 44 -0.63 10.73 12.12
C PHE A 44 -1.66 10.22 11.09
N GLY A 45 -1.24 9.87 9.88
CA GLY A 45 -2.10 9.34 8.82
C GLY A 45 -2.91 10.40 8.06
N GLY A 46 -2.73 11.69 8.36
CA GLY A 46 -3.32 12.79 7.58
C GLY A 46 -2.55 13.04 6.27
N MET A 47 -3.24 13.52 5.25
CA MET A 47 -2.63 13.93 3.98
C MET A 47 -2.48 15.46 3.95
N ARG A 48 -1.30 15.95 3.59
CA ARG A 48 -1.00 17.36 3.33
C ARG A 48 -0.39 17.51 1.95
N GLU A 49 -0.33 18.74 1.46
CA GLU A 49 0.37 19.04 0.22
C GLU A 49 1.85 18.62 0.33
N PRO A 50 2.34 17.74 -0.56
CA PRO A 50 3.72 17.27 -0.50
C PRO A 50 4.69 18.40 -0.85
N THR A 51 5.80 18.49 -0.12
CA THR A 51 6.86 19.45 -0.48
C THR A 51 7.52 19.04 -1.79
N PRO A 52 8.02 20.00 -2.59
CA PRO A 52 8.72 19.69 -3.84
C PRO A 52 9.95 18.80 -3.59
N GLU A 53 10.63 18.93 -2.45
CA GLU A 53 11.74 18.04 -2.12
C GLU A 53 11.28 16.60 -1.85
N ALA A 54 10.13 16.40 -1.20
CA ALA A 54 9.59 15.06 -0.94
C ALA A 54 9.15 14.36 -2.24
N LEU A 55 8.60 15.11 -3.19
CA LEU A 55 8.28 14.57 -4.52
C LEU A 55 9.55 14.23 -5.32
N ALA A 56 10.58 15.08 -5.25
CA ALA A 56 11.83 14.85 -5.96
C ALA A 56 12.63 13.65 -5.42
N ARG A 57 12.46 13.32 -4.14
CA ARG A 57 13.11 12.18 -3.47
C ARG A 57 12.28 10.89 -3.52
N ALA A 58 11.00 10.99 -3.88
CA ALA A 58 10.11 9.84 -3.90
C ALA A 58 10.64 8.76 -4.85
N VAL A 59 10.66 7.52 -4.36
CA VAL A 59 11.06 6.35 -5.13
C VAL A 59 9.88 5.41 -5.26
N ASP A 60 9.64 4.96 -6.49
CA ASP A 60 8.62 3.95 -6.76
C ASP A 60 9.07 2.59 -6.23
N MET A 61 8.29 2.07 -5.28
CA MET A 61 8.53 0.75 -4.70
C MET A 61 7.41 -0.23 -5.06
N PRO A 62 7.76 -1.47 -5.44
CA PRO A 62 6.79 -2.47 -5.83
C PRO A 62 6.08 -3.05 -4.61
N ILE A 63 4.79 -3.38 -4.77
CA ILE A 63 4.00 -4.09 -3.76
C ILE A 63 3.63 -5.48 -4.30
N CYS A 64 3.82 -6.51 -3.48
CA CYS A 64 3.45 -7.86 -3.87
C CYS A 64 1.92 -8.03 -3.95
N PRO A 65 1.42 -8.86 -4.86
CA PRO A 65 -0.02 -9.05 -5.07
C PRO A 65 -0.76 -9.54 -3.81
N ASP A 66 -0.04 -10.25 -2.93
CA ASP A 66 -0.54 -10.74 -1.64
C ASP A 66 -0.88 -9.57 -0.69
N CYS A 67 0.00 -8.56 -0.62
CA CYS A 67 -0.23 -7.35 0.17
C CYS A 67 -1.34 -6.47 -0.44
N VAL A 68 -1.40 -6.36 -1.77
CA VAL A 68 -2.50 -5.64 -2.45
C VAL A 68 -3.83 -6.31 -2.15
N SER A 69 -3.90 -7.63 -2.28
CA SER A 69 -5.11 -8.41 -1.98
C SER A 69 -5.54 -8.27 -0.52
N LYS A 70 -4.57 -8.23 0.40
CA LYS A 70 -4.83 -8.02 1.83
C LYS A 70 -5.36 -6.61 2.09
N ALA A 71 -4.75 -5.57 1.50
CA ALA A 71 -5.21 -4.19 1.62
C ALA A 71 -6.62 -4.00 1.07
N LYS A 72 -6.92 -4.61 -0.09
CA LYS A 72 -8.27 -4.60 -0.67
C LYS A 72 -9.30 -5.21 0.28
N LYS A 73 -8.99 -6.36 0.88
CA LYS A 73 -9.85 -7.00 1.88
C LYS A 73 -10.05 -6.14 3.13
N PHE A 74 -9.05 -5.37 3.56
CA PHE A 74 -9.23 -4.43 4.68
C PHE A 74 -10.18 -3.30 4.32
N LEU A 75 -10.01 -2.68 3.15
CA LEU A 75 -10.92 -1.63 2.66
C LEU A 75 -12.36 -2.15 2.47
N GLU A 76 -12.52 -3.38 1.99
CA GLU A 76 -13.82 -4.03 1.84
C GLU A 76 -14.43 -4.46 3.19
N ALA A 77 -13.59 -4.74 4.20
CA ALA A 77 -14.01 -5.14 5.54
C ALA A 77 -14.22 -3.95 6.50
N GLU A 78 -13.74 -2.76 6.15
CA GLU A 78 -14.14 -1.49 6.77
C GLU A 78 -15.61 -1.20 6.41
N ASP A 79 -16.51 -2.01 6.94
CA ASP A 79 -17.90 -1.62 7.13
C ASP A 79 -17.91 -0.60 8.29
N PRO A 80 -18.18 0.69 8.04
CA PRO A 80 -18.11 1.73 9.07
C PRO A 80 -19.12 1.53 10.21
N PHE A 81 -19.99 0.52 10.13
CA PHE A 81 -20.99 0.17 11.14
C PHE A 81 -20.81 -1.24 11.75
N ALA A 82 -19.83 -2.04 11.32
CA ALA A 82 -19.60 -3.38 11.88
C ALA A 82 -19.23 -3.36 13.37
N GLY A 83 -18.56 -2.30 13.84
CA GLY A 83 -18.27 -2.08 15.26
C GLY A 83 -19.51 -1.81 16.11
N TRP A 84 -20.55 -1.18 15.55
CA TRP A 84 -21.78 -0.84 16.28
C TRP A 84 -22.77 -2.00 16.39
N LYS A 85 -22.66 -3.02 15.52
CA LYS A 85 -23.46 -4.26 15.65
C LYS A 85 -23.00 -5.20 16.76
N ARG A 86 -21.84 -4.97 17.39
CA ARG A 86 -21.31 -5.83 18.46
C ARG A 86 -21.67 -5.36 19.87
N TRP A 87 -22.30 -4.19 20.03
CA TRP A 87 -22.75 -3.76 21.35
C TRP A 87 -23.94 -4.65 21.77
N PRO A 88 -23.91 -5.30 22.95
CA PRO A 88 -25.08 -6.01 23.42
C PRO A 88 -26.17 -4.95 23.64
N THR A 89 -27.19 -4.95 22.79
CA THR A 89 -28.49 -4.41 23.18
C THR A 89 -28.95 -5.30 24.31
N ASP A 90 -28.84 -4.79 25.54
CA ASP A 90 -29.49 -5.34 26.72
C ASP A 90 -31.00 -5.39 26.42
N GLU A 91 -31.47 -6.54 25.93
CA GLU A 91 -32.89 -6.85 25.79
C GLU A 91 -33.44 -7.07 27.20
N ARG A 92 -34.00 -6.01 27.77
CA ARG A 92 -34.78 -6.05 29.00
C ARG A 92 -36.20 -5.59 28.75
#